data_AF-A0A7L2RYJ6-F1
#
_entry.id   AF-A0A7L2RYJ6-F1
#
_cell.length_a   1.000
_cell.length_b   1.000
_cell.length_c   1.000
_cell.angle_alpha   90.00
_cell.angle_beta   90.00
_cell.angle_gamma   90.00
#
_symmetry.space_group_name_H-M   'P 1'
#
loop_
_entity.id
_entity.type
_entity.pdbx_description
1 polymer ?
#
loop_
_entity_poly.entity_id
_entity_poly.type
_entity_poly.pdbx_seq_one_letter_code
_entity_poly.pdbx_strand_id
1 'polypeptide(L)' 'SNPEIAKKLATCPFNARHLVPPCELSNHILKCNDRAFVEQDVVSGSFEPPQEQMKNRSSWQAPPCSEDWET' A
#
# COMPACT_ATOMS: atom_id res chain seq x y z
N SER A 1 11.65 8.07 17.38
CA SER A 1 11.05 8.21 16.03
C SER A 1 10.69 9.65 15.77
N ASN A 2 10.98 10.15 14.55
CA ASN A 2 10.61 11.49 14.10
C ASN A 2 9.33 11.41 13.24
N PRO A 3 8.11 11.49 13.82
CA PRO A 3 6.86 11.28 13.09
C PRO A 3 6.61 12.33 12.00
N GLU A 4 7.12 13.55 12.19
CA GLU A 4 6.98 14.66 11.26
C GLU A 4 7.71 14.42 9.93
N ILE A 5 8.77 13.63 9.94
CA ILE A 5 9.52 13.25 8.73
C ILE A 5 8.77 12.14 8.01
N ALA A 6 8.27 11.14 8.74
CA ALA A 6 7.54 10.00 8.16
C ALA A 6 6.29 10.44 7.37
N LYS A 7 5.54 11.46 7.86
CA LYS A 7 4.37 12.02 7.16
C LYS A 7 4.71 12.67 5.81
N LYS A 8 5.96 13.07 5.61
CA LYS A 8 6.43 13.77 4.39
C LYS A 8 7.04 12.81 3.37
N LEU A 9 7.14 11.53 3.70
CA LEU A 9 7.66 10.50 2.80
C LEU A 9 6.50 9.77 2.13
N ALA A 10 6.68 9.45 0.85
CA ALA A 10 5.82 8.56 0.11
C ALA A 10 6.33 7.12 0.25
N THR A 11 5.40 6.17 0.27
CA THR A 11 5.73 4.75 0.28
C THR A 11 5.98 4.26 -1.14
N CYS A 12 7.04 3.47 -1.36
CA CYS A 12 7.30 2.88 -2.66
C CYS A 12 6.19 1.88 -3.05
N PRO A 13 5.70 1.90 -4.30
CA PRO A 13 4.67 0.97 -4.76
C PRO A 13 5.14 -0.49 -4.81
N PHE A 14 6.45 -0.75 -4.94
CA PHE A 14 7.00 -2.11 -5.03
C PHE A 14 7.39 -2.70 -3.68
N ASN A 15 7.70 -1.86 -2.69
CA ASN A 15 8.06 -2.30 -1.35
C ASN A 15 7.61 -1.29 -0.29
N ALA A 16 6.64 -1.69 0.53
CA ALA A 16 6.05 -0.82 1.56
C ALA A 16 7.02 -0.40 2.67
N ARG A 17 8.19 -1.05 2.78
CA ARG A 17 9.24 -0.66 3.73
C ARG A 17 10.06 0.54 3.25
N HIS A 18 10.00 0.87 1.97
CA HIS A 18 10.71 2.01 1.41
C HIS A 18 9.87 3.28 1.56
N LEU A 19 10.39 4.22 2.36
CA LEU A 19 9.85 5.57 2.52
C LEU A 19 10.79 6.56 1.83
N VAL A 20 10.27 7.25 0.81
CA VAL A 20 11.06 8.09 -0.09
C VAL A 20 10.41 9.46 -0.21
N PRO A 21 11.17 10.57 -0.24
CA PRO A 21 10.60 11.89 -0.49
C PRO A 21 9.81 11.91 -1.82
N PRO A 22 8.63 12.55 -1.88
CA PRO A 22 7.80 12.59 -3.09
C PRO A 22 8.54 13.06 -4.35
N CYS A 23 9.43 14.05 -4.22
CA CYS A 23 10.25 14.54 -5.34
C CYS A 23 11.23 13.48 -5.89
N GLU A 24 11.71 12.59 -5.02
CA GLU A 24 12.67 11.53 -5.37
C GLU A 24 11.99 10.21 -5.74
N LEU A 25 10.68 10.09 -5.52
CA LEU A 25 9.93 8.85 -5.75
C LEU A 25 10.04 8.36 -7.20
N SER A 26 9.98 9.27 -8.18
CA SER A 26 10.10 8.93 -9.60
C SER A 26 11.47 8.32 -9.94
N ASN A 27 12.55 8.94 -9.46
CA ASN A 27 13.92 8.42 -9.65
C ASN A 27 14.12 7.10 -8.89
N HIS A 28 13.53 6.98 -7.71
CA HIS A 28 13.52 5.75 -6.93
C HIS A 28 12.85 4.60 -7.70
N ILE A 29 11.64 4.80 -8.24
CA ILE A 29 10.89 3.79 -9.01
C ILE A 29 11.72 3.24 -10.18
N LEU A 30 12.50 4.08 -10.86
CA LEU A 30 13.35 3.67 -11.97
C LEU A 30 14.53 2.77 -11.56
N LYS A 31 15.00 2.90 -10.31
CA LYS A 31 16.19 2.20 -9.78
C LYS A 31 15.86 1.18 -8.69
N CYS A 32 14.58 1.05 -8.33
CA CYS A 32 14.15 0.20 -7.23
C CYS A 32 14.40 -1.27 -7.58
N ASN A 33 15.21 -1.95 -6.79
CA ASN A 33 15.54 -3.37 -7.01
C ASN A 33 14.30 -4.27 -6.84
N ASP A 34 13.39 -3.91 -5.93
CA ASP A 34 12.13 -4.62 -5.69
C ASP A 34 11.13 -4.49 -6.85
N ARG A 35 11.36 -3.58 -7.81
CA ARG A 35 10.53 -3.47 -9.02
C ARG A 35 10.54 -4.77 -9.82
N ALA A 36 11.68 -5.45 -9.90
CA ALA A 36 11.83 -6.68 -10.67
C ALA A 36 10.94 -7.82 -10.15
N PHE A 37 10.53 -7.77 -8.87
CA PHE A 37 9.66 -8.77 -8.26
C PHE A 37 8.19 -8.62 -8.70
N VAL A 38 7.74 -7.40 -9.02
CA VAL A 38 6.35 -7.12 -9.43
C VAL A 38 6.13 -7.32 -10.93
N GLU A 39 7.15 -7.11 -11.77
CA GLU A 39 7.02 -7.28 -13.23
C GLU A 39 6.84 -8.74 -13.68
N GLN A 40 7.06 -9.72 -12.79
CA GLN A 40 6.85 -11.13 -13.12
C GLN A 40 5.37 -11.55 -13.13
N ASP A 41 4.47 -10.78 -12.51
CA ASP A 41 3.01 -11.06 -12.49
C ASP A 41 2.23 -10.39 -13.64
N VAL A 42 2.84 -9.47 -14.39
CA VAL A 42 2.14 -8.68 -15.42
C VAL A 42 2.17 -9.35 -16.80
N VAL A 43 3.04 -10.35 -17.02
CA VAL A 43 3.11 -11.13 -18.27
C VAL A 43 2.12 -12.32 -18.27
N SER A 44 0.94 -12.16 -17.65
CA SER A 44 -0.16 -13.15 -17.77
C SER A 44 -1.55 -12.58 -17.53
N GLY A 45 -1.68 -11.34 -17.05
CA GLY A 45 -2.97 -10.70 -16.83
C GLY A 45 -3.26 -9.63 -17.87
N SER A 46 -4.18 -9.91 -18.80
CA SER A 46 -4.82 -8.88 -19.63
C SER A 46 -5.26 -7.72 -18.74
N PHE A 47 -4.98 -6.49 -19.19
CA PHE A 47 -5.50 -5.26 -18.61
C PHE A 47 -7.01 -5.21 -18.81
N GLU A 48 -7.76 -5.91 -17.97
CA GLU A 48 -9.16 -5.59 -17.72
C GLU A 48 -9.15 -4.50 -16.64
N PRO A 49 -9.62 -3.26 -16.93
CA PRO A 49 -9.78 -2.25 -15.90
C PRO A 49 -10.71 -2.82 -14.82
N PRO A 50 -10.45 -2.61 -13.51
CA PRO A 50 -11.41 -2.92 -12.47
C PRO A 50 -12.67 -2.07 -12.70
N GLN A 51 -13.58 -2.58 -13.52
CA GLN A 51 -14.93 -2.08 -13.63
C GLN A 51 -15.54 -2.24 -12.25
N GLU A 52 -16.03 -1.12 -11.71
CA GLU A 52 -16.78 -1.02 -10.47
C GLU A 52 -17.57 -2.30 -10.14
N GLN A 53 -17.00 -3.14 -9.27
CA GLN A 53 -17.80 -4.11 -8.52
C GLN A 53 -17.86 -3.64 -7.08
N MET A 54 -18.53 -2.50 -6.92
CA MET A 54 -19.20 -2.11 -5.68
C MET A 54 -20.33 -3.09 -5.41
N LYS A 55 -20.02 -4.34 -5.05
CA LYS A 55 -20.99 -5.39 -4.71
C LYS A 55 -20.36 -6.55 -3.91
N ASN A 56 -19.52 -6.23 -2.95
CA ASN A 56 -19.65 -6.90 -1.67
C ASN A 56 -19.46 -5.86 -0.57
N ARG A 57 -20.57 -5.44 0.00
CA ARG A 57 -20.54 -4.82 1.32
C ARG A 57 -20.10 -5.96 2.23
N SER A 58 -18.81 -6.00 2.53
CA SER A 58 -18.23 -6.84 3.57
C SER A 58 -19.22 -6.94 4.72
N SER A 59 -19.82 -8.12 4.93
CA SER A 59 -20.78 -8.36 6.02
C SER A 59 -20.10 -8.29 7.39
N TRP A 60 -18.81 -8.01 7.43
CA TRP A 60 -18.05 -7.82 8.64
C TRP A 60 -18.61 -6.63 9.43
N GLN A 61 -19.18 -6.96 10.59
CA GLN A 61 -19.44 -6.02 11.66
C GLN A 61 -18.26 -6.15 12.62
N ALA A 62 -17.61 -5.02 12.95
CA ALA A 62 -16.64 -5.02 14.04
C ALA A 62 -17.39 -5.39 15.34
N PRO A 63 -16.88 -6.33 16.16
CA PRO A 63 -17.46 -6.58 17.47
C PRO A 63 -17.38 -5.29 18.30
N PRO A 64 -18.36 -5.05 19.20
CA PRO A 64 -18.29 -3.92 20.12
C PRO A 64 -17.01 -4.01 20.93
N CYS A 65 -16.23 -2.93 20.92
CA CYS A 65 -15.02 -2.84 21.73
C CYS A 65 -15.44 -2.70 23.20
N SER A 66 -15.59 -3.82 23.90
CA SER A 66 -15.73 -3.86 25.36
C SER A 66 -14.45 -4.43 25.95
N GLU A 67 -13.36 -3.69 25.78
CA GLU A 67 -12.13 -3.96 26.50
C GLU A 67 -12.17 -3.06 27.74
N ASP A 68 -12.74 -3.63 28.80
CA ASP A 68 -12.83 -3.04 30.13
C ASP A 68 -11.42 -3.07 30.74
N TRP A 69 -10.64 -2.04 30.46
CA TRP A 69 -9.24 -1.92 30.91
C TRP A 69 -9.11 -1.57 32.41
N GLU A 70 -10.17 -1.71 33.21
CA GLU A 70 -10.18 -1.37 34.63
C GLU A 70 -10.88 -2.46 35.46
N THR A 71 -10.21 -3.59 35.67
CA THR A 71 -10.34 -4.41 36.89
C THR A 71 -9.02 -5.08 37.23
#